data_AF-A0A2P5ED67-F1
#
_entry.id   AF-A0A2P5ED67-F1
#
_cell.length_a   1.000
_cell.length_b   1.000
_cell.length_c   1.000
_cell.angle_alpha   90.00
_cell.angle_beta   90.00
_cell.angle_gamma   90.00
#
_symmetry.space_group_name_H-M   'P 1'
#
loop_
_entity.id
_entity.type
_entity.pdbx_description
1 polymer ?
#
loop_
_entity_poly.entity_id
_entity_poly.type
_entity_poly.pdbx_seq_one_letter_code
_entity_poly.pdbx_strand_id
1 'polypeptide(L)'
;MSQFITPMHRNNQKFLELQKKTNSDRQQNYELQVLRAQNESKKLAVTEYREDNKILFTDLDSIKDPNLREFMRSEQSRIMRKRAQQQGEGSQNTSNVFGQFFTNLGGSGDDLPPY
;
A
#
# COMPACT_ATOMS: atom_id res chain seq x y z
N MET A 1 -23.72 46.27 -30.49
CA MET A 1 -22.54 45.42 -30.18
C MET A 1 -22.64 44.68 -28.84
N SER A 2 -23.23 45.25 -27.78
CA SER A 2 -23.30 44.63 -26.43
C SER A 2 -24.10 43.30 -26.33
N GLN A 3 -25.12 43.09 -27.18
CA GLN A 3 -26.03 41.93 -27.11
C GLN A 3 -25.33 40.57 -27.31
N PHE A 4 -24.18 40.51 -28.00
CA PHE A 4 -23.44 39.28 -28.24
C PHE A 4 -22.21 39.11 -27.34
N ILE A 5 -21.59 40.21 -26.91
CA ILE A 5 -20.36 40.19 -26.10
C ILE A 5 -20.63 39.65 -24.68
N THR A 6 -21.74 40.06 -24.06
CA THR A 6 -22.07 39.66 -22.68
C THR A 6 -22.37 38.15 -22.56
N PRO A 7 -23.21 37.54 -23.43
CA PRO A 7 -23.41 36.10 -23.43
C PRO A 7 -22.12 35.32 -23.73
N MET A 8 -21.28 35.81 -24.66
CA MET A 8 -20.01 35.18 -25.00
C MET A 8 -19.06 35.15 -23.79
N HIS A 9 -18.90 36.27 -23.08
CA HIS A 9 -18.07 36.33 -21.88
C HIS A 9 -18.56 35.37 -20.78
N ARG A 10 -19.88 35.32 -20.56
CA ARG A 10 -20.51 34.39 -19.61
C ARG A 10 -20.27 32.93 -20.00
N ASN A 11 -20.39 32.59 -21.28
CA ASN A 11 -20.16 31.23 -21.76
C ASN A 11 -18.69 30.84 -21.63
N ASN A 12 -17.76 31.75 -21.94
CA ASN A 12 -16.33 31.52 -21.78
C ASN A 12 -15.95 31.28 -20.30
N GLN A 13 -16.55 32.03 -19.38
CA GLN A 13 -16.37 31.80 -17.94
C GLN A 13 -16.86 30.41 -17.51
N LYS A 14 -18.07 30.01 -17.94
CA LYS A 14 -18.60 28.67 -17.66
C LYS A 14 -17.71 27.57 -18.24
N PHE A 15 -17.21 27.77 -19.46
CA PHE A 15 -16.31 26.83 -20.12
C PHE A 15 -14.99 26.69 -19.37
N LEU A 16 -14.41 27.80 -18.90
CA LEU A 16 -13.19 27.79 -18.11
C LEU A 16 -13.38 27.03 -16.79
N GLU A 17 -14.49 27.28 -16.08
CA GLU A 17 -14.81 26.55 -14.84
C GLU A 17 -15.00 25.05 -15.09
N LEU A 18 -15.68 24.68 -16.19
CA LEU A 18 -15.81 23.28 -16.57
C LEU A 18 -14.44 22.64 -16.86
N GLN A 19 -13.54 23.33 -17.58
CA GLN A 19 -12.20 22.82 -17.83
C GLN A 19 -11.39 22.62 -16.56
N LYS A 20 -11.42 23.59 -15.63
CA LYS A 20 -10.73 23.46 -14.33
C LYS A 20 -11.24 22.25 -13.57
N LYS A 21 -12.57 22.09 -13.50
CA LYS A 21 -13.19 20.93 -12.87
C LYS A 21 -12.76 19.63 -13.53
N THR A 22 -12.86 19.53 -14.86
CA THR A 22 -12.45 18.32 -15.59
C THR A 22 -10.96 18.00 -15.39
N ASN A 23 -10.09 19.01 -15.33
CA ASN A 23 -8.68 18.79 -15.01
C ASN A 23 -8.49 18.24 -13.60
N SER A 24 -9.17 18.82 -12.61
CA SER A 24 -9.14 18.33 -11.23
C SER A 24 -9.65 16.89 -11.13
N ASP A 25 -10.79 16.58 -11.74
CA ASP A 25 -11.38 15.23 -11.73
C ASP A 25 -10.42 14.21 -12.39
N ARG A 26 -9.77 14.58 -13.51
CA ARG A 26 -8.77 13.73 -14.17
C ARG A 26 -7.56 13.47 -13.28
N GLN A 27 -7.06 14.49 -12.60
CA GLN A 27 -5.92 14.35 -11.69
C GLN A 27 -6.26 13.42 -10.52
N GLN A 28 -7.41 13.63 -9.87
CA GLN A 28 -7.87 12.77 -8.77
C GLN A 28 -8.06 11.32 -9.22
N ASN A 29 -8.62 11.11 -10.42
CA ASN A 29 -8.80 9.77 -10.97
C ASN A 29 -7.46 9.07 -11.27
N TYR A 30 -6.43 9.81 -11.66
CA TYR A 30 -5.09 9.26 -11.86
C TYR A 30 -4.47 8.85 -10.53
N GLU A 31 -4.50 9.71 -9.52
CA GLU A 31 -3.99 9.42 -8.18
C GLU A 31 -4.67 8.20 -7.56
N LEU A 32 -5.99 8.10 -7.72
CA LEU A 32 -6.76 6.95 -7.24
C LEU A 32 -6.35 5.65 -7.94
N GLN A 33 -6.07 5.68 -9.24
CA GLN A 33 -5.59 4.49 -9.97
C GLN A 33 -4.20 4.05 -9.49
N VAL A 34 -3.29 5.01 -9.28
CA VAL A 34 -1.96 4.71 -8.75
C VAL A 34 -2.08 4.08 -7.35
N LEU A 35 -2.91 4.64 -6.48
CA LEU A 35 -3.13 4.09 -5.14
C LEU A 35 -3.74 2.69 -5.18
N ARG A 36 -4.69 2.43 -6.09
CA ARG A 36 -5.27 1.09 -6.28
C ARG A 36 -4.21 0.08 -6.71
N ALA A 37 -3.39 0.41 -7.70
CA ALA A 37 -2.31 -0.46 -8.17
C ALA A 37 -1.30 -0.77 -7.05
N GLN A 38 -0.93 0.24 -6.24
CA GLN A 38 -0.05 0.02 -5.08
C GLN A 38 -0.69 -0.84 -3.99
N ASN A 39 -2.00 -0.70 -3.75
CA ASN A 39 -2.71 -1.53 -2.78
C ASN A 39 -2.84 -2.97 -3.25
N GLU A 40 -3.10 -3.20 -4.54
CA GLU A 40 -3.16 -4.53 -5.13
C GLU A 40 -1.80 -5.24 -5.04
N SER A 41 -0.70 -4.55 -5.33
CA SER A 41 0.64 -5.12 -5.21
C SER A 41 0.98 -5.48 -3.76
N LYS A 42 0.68 -4.59 -2.79
CA LYS A 42 0.85 -4.88 -1.36
C LYS A 42 -0.01 -6.05 -0.90
N LYS A 43 -1.27 -6.12 -1.36
CA LYS A 43 -2.18 -7.24 -1.04
C LYS A 43 -1.64 -8.57 -1.54
N LEU A 44 -1.10 -8.59 -2.76
CA LEU A 44 -0.47 -9.80 -3.31
C LEU A 44 0.74 -10.22 -2.47
N ALA A 45 1.62 -9.28 -2.13
CA ALA A 45 2.80 -9.55 -1.29
C ALA A 45 2.43 -10.09 0.10
N VAL A 46 1.39 -9.52 0.74
CA VAL A 46 0.88 -10.02 2.03
C VAL A 46 0.29 -11.43 1.88
N THR A 47 -0.43 -11.69 0.80
CA THR A 47 -1.02 -13.02 0.54
C THR A 47 0.07 -14.06 0.35
N GLU A 48 1.08 -13.77 -0.47
CA GLU A 48 2.24 -14.62 -0.68
C GLU A 48 2.98 -14.90 0.63
N TYR A 49 3.22 -13.86 1.45
CA TYR A 49 3.86 -14.03 2.76
C TYR A 49 3.06 -14.93 3.70
N ARG A 50 1.71 -14.84 3.66
CA ARG A 50 0.82 -15.69 4.45
C ARG A 50 0.85 -17.15 3.99
N GLU A 51 0.84 -17.41 2.70
CA GLU A 51 0.95 -18.78 2.18
C GLU A 51 2.32 -19.39 2.49
N ASP A 52 3.40 -18.63 2.31
CA ASP A 52 4.75 -19.04 2.71
C ASP A 52 4.82 -19.38 4.21
N ASN A 53 4.13 -18.61 5.07
CA ASN A 53 4.06 -18.90 6.51
C ASN A 53 3.33 -20.22 6.81
N LYS A 54 2.27 -20.57 6.08
CA LYS A 54 1.58 -21.86 6.31
C LYS A 54 2.53 -23.04 6.10
N ILE A 55 3.33 -22.99 5.05
CA ILE A 55 4.34 -24.01 4.75
C ILE A 55 5.44 -24.00 5.82
N LEU A 56 5.92 -22.81 6.21
CA LEU A 56 6.98 -22.65 7.19
C LEU A 56 6.61 -23.18 8.58
N PHE A 57 5.34 -23.01 8.99
CA PHE A 57 4.83 -23.46 10.29
C PHE A 57 4.18 -24.85 10.24
N THR A 58 4.29 -25.56 9.12
CA THR A 58 3.82 -26.95 9.07
C THR A 58 4.78 -27.82 9.88
N ASP A 59 4.23 -28.57 10.83
CA ASP A 59 4.97 -29.55 11.62
C ASP A 59 5.31 -30.77 10.75
N LEU A 60 6.60 -30.98 10.50
CA LEU A 60 7.10 -32.08 9.67
C LEU A 60 6.91 -33.45 10.33
N ASP A 61 6.90 -33.51 11.66
CA ASP A 61 6.76 -34.78 12.40
C ASP A 61 5.32 -35.30 12.34
N SER A 62 4.35 -34.41 12.08
CA SER A 62 2.95 -34.78 11.82
C SER A 62 2.73 -35.46 10.46
N ILE A 63 3.71 -35.38 9.54
CA ILE A 63 3.60 -35.92 8.17
C ILE A 63 4.06 -37.39 8.15
N LYS A 64 3.12 -38.29 7.83
CA LYS A 64 3.37 -39.74 7.77
C LYS A 64 4.18 -40.18 6.56
N ASP A 65 3.94 -39.57 5.39
CA ASP A 65 4.65 -39.92 4.16
C ASP A 65 6.07 -39.32 4.16
N PRO A 66 7.12 -40.15 4.13
CA PRO A 66 8.50 -39.68 4.12
C PRO A 66 8.83 -38.77 2.93
N ASN A 67 8.24 -39.02 1.75
CA ASN A 67 8.53 -38.24 0.54
C ASN A 67 7.90 -36.86 0.64
N LEU A 68 6.64 -36.78 1.07
CA LEU A 68 5.95 -35.52 1.31
C LEU A 68 6.65 -34.70 2.40
N ARG A 69 7.14 -35.34 3.46
CA ARG A 69 7.87 -34.68 4.54
C ARG A 69 9.17 -34.05 4.05
N GLU A 70 9.94 -34.77 3.23
CA GLU A 70 11.18 -34.23 2.65
C GLU A 70 10.90 -33.09 1.67
N PHE A 71 9.85 -33.21 0.86
CA PHE A 71 9.39 -32.13 0.01
C PHE A 71 9.07 -30.87 0.83
N MET A 72 8.28 -31.00 1.90
CA MET A 72 7.95 -29.86 2.77
C MET A 72 9.19 -29.25 3.44
N ARG A 73 10.14 -30.06 3.90
CA ARG A 73 11.43 -29.58 4.43
C ARG A 73 12.20 -28.76 3.40
N SER A 74 12.22 -29.23 2.15
CA SER A 74 12.88 -28.52 1.05
C SER A 74 12.21 -27.17 0.75
N GLU A 75 10.87 -27.12 0.80
CA GLU A 75 10.09 -25.90 0.60
C GLU A 75 10.29 -24.89 1.74
N GLN A 76 10.31 -25.34 3.00
CA GLN A 76 10.68 -24.49 4.14
C GLN A 76 12.06 -23.85 3.92
N SER A 77 13.04 -24.64 3.49
CA SER A 77 14.40 -24.18 3.21
C SER A 77 14.45 -23.21 2.02
N ARG A 78 13.64 -23.41 0.99
CA ARG A 78 13.50 -22.49 -0.15
C ARG A 78 12.91 -21.14 0.29
N ILE A 79 11.85 -21.15 1.11
CA ILE A 79 11.19 -19.96 1.63
C ILE A 79 12.13 -19.15 2.53
N MET A 80 12.87 -19.80 3.44
CA MET A 80 13.84 -19.10 4.30
C MET A 80 14.93 -18.41 3.48
N ARG A 81 15.46 -19.06 2.44
CA ARG A 81 16.46 -18.45 1.54
C ARG A 81 15.90 -17.26 0.76
N LYS A 82 14.69 -17.41 0.20
CA LYS A 82 13.99 -16.32 -0.50
C LYS A 82 13.82 -15.09 0.41
N ARG A 83 13.43 -15.29 1.67
CA ARG A 83 13.27 -14.19 2.65
C ARG A 83 14.61 -13.55 3.01
N ALA A 84 15.67 -14.35 3.19
CA ALA A 84 17.01 -13.82 3.47
C ALA A 84 17.52 -12.91 2.33
N GLN A 85 17.27 -13.29 1.08
CA GLN A 85 17.62 -12.47 -0.09
C GLN A 85 16.81 -11.17 -0.14
N GLN A 86 15.49 -11.24 0.11
CA GLN A 86 14.63 -10.06 0.16
C GLN A 86 14.97 -9.10 1.30
N GLN A 87 15.50 -9.59 2.42
CA GLN A 87 15.96 -8.74 3.53
C GLN A 87 17.35 -8.14 3.26
N GLY A 88 18.22 -8.81 2.50
CA GLY A 88 19.57 -8.33 2.17
C GLY A 88 19.62 -7.07 1.31
N GLU A 89 18.57 -6.78 0.53
CA GLU A 89 18.54 -5.64 -0.40
C GLU A 89 17.76 -4.42 0.13
N GLY A 90 17.25 -4.46 1.37
CA GLY A 90 16.43 -3.37 1.90
C GLY A 90 16.14 -3.40 3.41
N SER A 91 16.98 -4.05 4.23
CA SER A 91 16.78 -4.08 5.68
C SER A 91 17.07 -2.73 6.34
N GLN A 92 16.08 -1.83 6.27
CA GLN A 92 15.80 -0.93 7.38
C GLN A 92 14.78 -1.64 8.29
N ASN A 93 15.29 -2.27 9.35
CA ASN A 93 14.62 -2.58 10.61
C ASN A 93 13.08 -2.51 10.58
N THR A 94 12.44 -3.67 10.36
CA THR A 94 10.99 -3.84 10.54
C THR A 94 10.53 -3.74 12.01
N SER A 95 11.45 -3.45 12.95
CA SER A 95 11.12 -3.09 14.33
C SER A 95 10.43 -1.72 14.47
N ASN A 96 10.46 -0.85 13.44
CA ASN A 96 9.93 0.52 13.51
C ASN A 96 8.61 0.75 12.74
N VAL A 97 8.07 -0.24 12.03
CA VAL A 97 6.90 -0.04 11.16
C VAL A 97 5.64 0.29 11.97
N PHE A 98 5.47 -0.29 13.17
CA PHE A 98 4.33 0.02 14.03
C PHE A 98 4.42 1.40 14.71
N GLY A 99 5.63 1.93 14.94
CA GLY A 99 5.84 3.25 15.54
C GLY A 99 5.58 4.42 14.58
N GLN A 100 5.64 4.19 13.28
CA GLN A 100 5.39 5.23 12.26
C GLN A 100 3.93 5.69 12.21
N PHE A 101 2.98 4.88 12.68
CA PHE A 101 1.56 5.27 12.75
C PHE A 101 1.25 6.23 13.92
N PHE A 102 2.10 6.24 14.96
CA PHE A 102 1.89 7.01 16.19
C PHE A 102 2.83 8.22 16.33
N THR A 103 3.83 8.37 15.45
CA THR A 103 4.80 9.48 15.49
C THR A 103 4.16 10.84 15.24
N ASN A 104 3.01 10.90 14.55
CA ASN A 104 2.25 12.13 14.32
C ASN A 104 1.14 12.38 15.36
N LEU A 105 0.99 11.52 16.38
CA LEU A 105 0.04 11.72 17.48
C LEU A 105 0.68 12.36 18.71
N GLY A 106 2.01 12.42 18.76
CA GLY A 106 2.78 13.16 19.76
C GLY A 106 2.86 14.63 19.39
N GLY A 107 1.72 15.33 19.39
CA GLY A 107 1.72 16.79 19.39
C GLY A 107 2.44 17.26 20.65
N SER A 108 3.67 17.74 20.49
CA SER A 108 4.38 18.53 21.49
C SER A 108 3.67 19.89 21.61
N GLY A 109 2.50 19.90 22.25
CA GLY A 109 1.78 21.09 22.66
C GLY A 109 1.57 21.01 24.17
N ASP A 110 2.12 21.97 24.90
CA ASP A 110 2.03 22.12 26.35
C ASP A 110 0.61 22.47 26.86
N ASP A 111 -0.45 22.00 26.18
CA ASP A 111 -1.85 22.31 26.48
C ASP A 111 -2.60 21.12 27.12
N LEU A 112 -2.01 20.51 28.15
CA LEU A 112 -2.78 19.64 29.04
C LEU A 112 -3.23 20.42 30.28
N PRO A 113 -4.54 20.41 30.64
CA PRO A 113 -5.03 21.12 31.81
C PRO A 113 -4.47 20.51 33.10
N PRO A 114 -4.18 21.32 34.13
CA PRO A 114 -3.69 20.81 35.41
C PRO A 114 -4.75 19.93 36.06
N TYR A 115 -4.31 18.80 36.61
CA TYR A 115 -5.11 17.89 37.44
C TYR A 115 -5.57 18.54 38.74
#